data_AF-A0A1Y2KAE3-F1
#
_entry.id   AF-A0A1Y2KAE3-F1
#
_cell.length_a   1.000
_cell.length_b   1.000
_cell.length_c   1.000
_cell.angle_alpha   90.00
_cell.angle_beta   90.00
_cell.angle_gamma   90.00
#
_symmetry.space_group_name_H-M   'P 1'
#
loop_
_entity.id
_entity.type
_entity.pdbx_description
1 polymer ?
#
loop_
_entity_poly.entity_id
_entity_poly.type
_entity_poly.pdbx_seq_one_letter_code
_entity_poly.pdbx_strand_id
1 'polypeptide(L)'
;MAAWDLLLLKGETLVEKVNAWLTQEERLNAGYRVEVKRYKELEVNGPLMMALTGETVLDDEEWIRDAVRSLPERRQLLIRDQRRDVELFPQDVGVGISQVVPVLVAALHSQMGIVAIEEPESNIHPAFQVTLGDLFISQTREKPDLMFLVETHSEHLMLRFLRRIRETGENELPPGAPSLTPEGIAVYFVEPEEDGPRIHRIRIDRDGDFIDRWPRGFFQERMKELYGS
;
A
#
# COMPACT_ATOMS: atom_id res chain seq x y z
N MET A 1 -13.03 -3.29 1.23
CA MET A 1 -14.01 -2.34 0.65
C MET A 1 -13.59 -0.89 0.88
N ALA A 2 -13.44 -0.42 2.13
CA ALA A 2 -13.16 0.99 2.42
C ALA A 2 -11.96 1.63 1.69
N ALA A 3 -10.85 0.92 1.48
CA ALA A 3 -9.66 1.50 0.83
C ALA A 3 -9.88 1.83 -0.66
N TRP A 4 -10.53 0.93 -1.41
CA TRP A 4 -10.85 1.15 -2.81
C TRP A 4 -11.89 2.26 -2.98
N ASP A 5 -12.88 2.30 -2.07
CA ASP A 5 -13.87 3.38 -2.03
C ASP A 5 -13.21 4.73 -1.71
N LEU A 6 -12.20 4.77 -0.83
CA LEU A 6 -11.43 5.99 -0.54
C LEU A 6 -10.68 6.50 -1.76
N LEU A 7 -10.06 5.62 -2.55
CA LEU A 7 -9.42 5.99 -3.81
C LEU A 7 -10.42 6.56 -4.81
N LEU A 8 -11.60 5.94 -4.88
CA LEU A 8 -12.70 6.44 -5.71
C LEU A 8 -13.19 7.81 -5.21
N LEU A 9 -13.39 8.01 -3.92
CA LEU A 9 -14.02 9.22 -3.36
C LEU A 9 -13.06 10.41 -3.20
N LYS A 10 -11.84 10.20 -2.68
CA LYS A 10 -10.90 11.26 -2.28
C LYS A 10 -10.08 11.85 -3.44
N GLY A 11 -10.29 11.36 -4.67
CA GLY A 11 -9.83 12.02 -5.89
C GLY A 11 -8.38 11.75 -6.26
N GLU A 12 -7.95 12.46 -7.30
CA GLU A 12 -6.70 12.22 -8.05
C GLU A 12 -5.44 12.30 -7.17
N THR A 13 -5.41 13.15 -6.13
CA THR A 13 -4.23 13.30 -5.26
C THR A 13 -3.89 12.03 -4.47
N LEU A 14 -4.87 11.30 -3.95
CA LEU A 14 -4.59 10.05 -3.23
C LEU A 14 -4.13 8.95 -4.20
N VAL A 15 -4.74 8.91 -5.39
CA VAL A 15 -4.36 7.99 -6.47
C VAL A 15 -2.92 8.26 -6.93
N GLU A 16 -2.52 9.52 -7.07
CA GLU A 16 -1.14 9.92 -7.38
C GLU A 16 -0.15 9.45 -6.32
N LYS A 17 -0.45 9.67 -5.04
CA LYS A 17 0.40 9.22 -3.93
C LYS A 17 0.54 7.70 -3.90
N VAL A 18 -0.56 6.97 -4.07
CA VAL A 18 -0.54 5.50 -4.14
C VAL A 18 0.26 5.03 -5.35
N ASN A 19 0.08 5.66 -6.51
CA ASN A 19 0.84 5.34 -7.71
C ASN A 19 2.33 5.62 -7.56
N ALA A 20 2.74 6.70 -6.88
CA ALA A 20 4.14 6.97 -6.61
C ALA A 20 4.79 5.80 -5.85
N TRP A 21 4.09 5.20 -4.88
CA TRP A 21 4.59 4.01 -4.18
C TRP A 21 4.51 2.72 -5.00
N LEU A 22 3.49 2.56 -5.85
CA LEU A 22 3.30 1.35 -6.67
C LEU A 22 4.26 1.25 -7.85
N THR A 23 4.59 2.36 -8.52
CA THR A 23 5.23 2.31 -9.86
C THR A 23 6.71 2.70 -9.86
N GLN A 24 7.20 3.41 -8.84
CA GLN A 24 8.60 3.85 -8.78
C GLN A 24 9.57 2.69 -8.56
N GLU A 25 10.74 2.76 -9.19
CA GLU A 25 11.78 1.72 -9.15
C GLU A 25 12.35 1.53 -7.74
N GLU A 26 12.54 2.63 -7.01
CA GLU A 26 13.01 2.67 -5.63
C GLU A 26 11.93 2.29 -4.59
N ARG A 27 10.69 2.03 -5.03
CA ARG A 27 9.54 1.67 -4.19
C ARG A 27 9.10 0.24 -4.44
N LEU A 28 7.83 0.02 -4.78
CA LEU A 28 7.33 -1.34 -5.03
C LEU A 28 7.69 -1.81 -6.45
N ASN A 29 7.71 -0.90 -7.44
CA ASN A 29 7.84 -1.25 -8.85
C ASN A 29 6.96 -2.46 -9.24
N ALA A 30 5.69 -2.41 -8.83
CA ALA A 30 4.78 -3.54 -8.91
C ALA A 30 4.37 -3.86 -10.36
N GLY A 31 4.58 -2.93 -11.30
CA GLY A 31 4.10 -3.02 -12.67
C GLY A 31 2.59 -2.77 -12.80
N TYR A 32 1.96 -2.23 -11.76
CA TYR A 32 0.55 -1.89 -11.72
C TYR A 32 0.35 -0.42 -11.36
N ARG A 33 -0.67 0.19 -11.96
CA ARG A 33 -1.08 1.57 -11.68
C ARG A 33 -2.57 1.62 -11.37
N VAL A 34 -2.96 2.34 -10.33
CA VAL A 34 -4.36 2.64 -10.02
C VAL A 34 -4.84 3.81 -10.88
N GLU A 35 -6.02 3.66 -11.48
CA GLU A 35 -6.65 4.69 -12.30
C GLU A 35 -8.10 4.87 -11.88
N VAL A 36 -8.60 6.11 -11.95
CA VAL A 36 -10.02 6.40 -11.77
C VAL A 36 -10.54 7.04 -13.04
N LYS A 37 -11.27 6.26 -13.84
CA LYS A 37 -11.91 6.74 -15.06
C LYS A 37 -13.23 7.40 -14.76
N ARG A 38 -13.54 8.44 -15.54
CA ARG A 38 -14.85 9.10 -15.57
C ARG A 38 -15.49 8.81 -16.92
N TYR A 39 -16.73 8.37 -16.90
CA TYR A 39 -17.46 8.03 -18.12
C TYR A 39 -18.94 8.33 -17.96
N LYS A 40 -19.64 8.46 -19.09
CA LYS A 40 -21.09 8.59 -19.16
C LYS A 40 -21.61 7.35 -19.89
N GLU A 41 -22.64 6.73 -19.34
CA GLU A 41 -23.26 5.54 -19.95
C GLU A 41 -24.20 5.97 -21.08
N LEU A 42 -24.11 5.27 -22.21
CA LEU A 42 -24.95 5.48 -23.39
C LEU A 42 -25.66 4.16 -23.70
N GLU A 43 -26.99 4.22 -23.77
CA GLU A 43 -27.77 3.07 -24.26
C GLU A 43 -27.52 2.87 -25.74
N VAL A 44 -27.13 1.64 -26.13
CA VAL A 44 -26.79 1.28 -27.51
C VAL A 44 -27.94 1.57 -28.48
N ASN A 45 -29.19 1.32 -28.05
CA ASN A 45 -30.40 1.58 -28.83
C ASN A 45 -31.07 2.91 -28.45
N GLY A 46 -30.36 3.78 -27.71
CA GLY A 46 -30.88 5.05 -27.24
C GLY A 46 -30.85 6.14 -28.32
N PRO A 47 -31.71 7.16 -28.24
CA PRO A 47 -31.77 8.24 -29.23
C PRO A 47 -30.42 8.95 -29.43
N LEU A 48 -29.65 9.14 -28.36
CA LEU A 48 -28.35 9.80 -28.40
C LEU A 48 -27.29 8.96 -29.13
N MET A 49 -27.29 7.64 -28.97
CA MET A 49 -26.36 6.77 -29.70
C MET A 49 -26.70 6.74 -31.20
N MET A 50 -27.98 6.64 -31.56
CA MET A 50 -28.41 6.68 -32.95
C MET A 50 -28.12 8.03 -33.64
N ALA A 51 -28.20 9.14 -32.89
CA ALA A 51 -27.80 10.45 -33.39
C ALA A 51 -26.28 10.55 -33.60
N LEU A 52 -25.47 9.99 -32.70
CA LEU A 52 -24.00 9.97 -32.83
C LEU A 52 -23.50 9.07 -33.98
N THR A 53 -24.24 8.00 -34.32
CA THR A 53 -23.89 7.10 -35.44
C THR A 53 -24.43 7.57 -36.79
N GLY A 54 -25.20 8.66 -36.82
CA GLY A 54 -25.80 9.20 -38.05
C GLY A 54 -26.99 8.39 -38.57
N GLU A 55 -27.62 7.58 -37.71
CA GLU A 55 -28.78 6.73 -38.06
C GLU A 55 -30.13 7.49 -37.96
N THR A 56 -30.11 8.78 -37.59
CA THR A 56 -31.31 9.63 -37.48
C THR A 56 -31.15 10.96 -38.22
N VAL A 57 -32.28 11.59 -38.58
CA VAL A 57 -32.33 12.88 -39.31
C VAL A 57 -32.20 14.10 -38.37
N LEU A 58 -32.08 13.87 -37.06
CA LEU A 58 -31.92 14.93 -36.07
C LEU A 58 -30.42 15.25 -35.89
N ASP A 59 -29.82 15.84 -36.92
CA ASP A 59 -28.49 16.50 -36.86
C ASP A 59 -28.58 17.84 -36.08
N ASP A 60 -29.36 17.87 -35.00
CA ASP A 60 -29.38 19.01 -34.09
C ASP A 60 -28.19 18.88 -33.14
N GLU A 61 -27.06 19.45 -33.55
CA GLU A 61 -25.83 19.47 -32.76
C GLU A 61 -26.04 20.08 -31.35
N GLU A 62 -26.99 21.00 -31.20
CA GLU A 62 -27.29 21.64 -29.92
C GLU A 62 -27.96 20.63 -28.98
N TRP A 63 -28.96 19.91 -29.49
CA TRP A 63 -29.58 18.81 -28.76
C TRP A 63 -28.58 17.71 -28.36
N ILE A 64 -27.70 17.27 -29.27
CA ILE A 64 -26.69 16.22 -28.96
C ILE A 64 -25.77 16.69 -27.83
N ARG A 65 -25.28 17.93 -27.89
CA ARG A 65 -24.41 18.48 -26.84
C ARG A 65 -25.11 18.53 -25.49
N ASP A 66 -26.36 18.95 -25.44
CA ASP A 66 -27.13 19.03 -24.20
C ASP A 66 -27.49 17.65 -23.64
N ALA A 67 -27.81 16.70 -24.52
CA ALA A 67 -28.02 15.30 -24.16
C ALA A 67 -26.74 14.70 -23.54
N VAL A 68 -25.57 14.86 -24.17
CA VAL A 68 -24.29 14.41 -23.60
C VAL A 68 -23.99 15.09 -22.27
N ARG A 69 -24.22 16.40 -22.14
CA ARG A 69 -23.98 17.16 -20.91
C ARG A 69 -24.87 16.69 -19.76
N SER A 70 -26.14 16.42 -20.03
CA SER A 70 -27.13 16.02 -19.02
C SER A 70 -26.95 14.60 -18.49
N LEU A 71 -26.24 13.71 -19.21
CA LEU A 71 -25.99 12.35 -18.74
C LEU A 71 -25.26 12.32 -17.39
N PRO A 72 -25.61 11.41 -16.48
CA PRO A 72 -24.91 11.24 -15.22
C PRO A 72 -23.46 10.80 -15.48
N GLU A 73 -22.50 11.49 -14.85
CA GLU A 73 -21.11 11.05 -14.83
C GLU A 73 -20.95 9.93 -13.79
N ARG A 74 -20.32 8.83 -14.21
CA ARG A 74 -19.92 7.70 -13.38
C ARG A 74 -18.41 7.70 -13.21
N ARG A 75 -17.95 7.12 -12.09
CA ARG A 75 -16.53 6.93 -11.80
C ARG A 75 -16.27 5.45 -11.58
N GLN A 76 -15.17 4.95 -12.12
CA GLN A 76 -14.77 3.56 -11.97
C GLN A 76 -13.28 3.50 -11.68
N LEU A 77 -12.95 2.74 -10.63
CA LEU A 77 -11.57 2.46 -10.26
C LEU A 77 -11.11 1.22 -11.00
N LEU A 78 -9.97 1.35 -11.68
CA LEU A 78 -9.32 0.32 -12.46
C LEU A 78 -7.87 0.19 -12.02
N ILE A 79 -7.26 -0.94 -12.34
CA ILE A 79 -5.82 -1.18 -12.19
C ILE A 79 -5.27 -1.50 -13.58
N ARG A 80 -4.33 -0.69 -14.06
CA ARG A 80 -3.62 -0.92 -15.32
C ARG A 80 -2.42 -1.83 -15.05
N ASP A 81 -2.38 -3.01 -15.66
CA ASP A 81 -1.16 -3.80 -15.79
C ASP A 81 -0.29 -3.16 -16.87
N GLN A 82 0.83 -2.55 -16.45
CA GLN A 82 1.68 -1.78 -17.33
C GLN A 82 2.50 -2.65 -18.30
N ARG A 83 2.66 -3.95 -17.99
CA ARG A 83 3.44 -4.87 -18.83
C ARG A 83 2.63 -5.40 -19.99
N ARG A 84 1.36 -5.70 -19.71
CA ARG A 84 0.41 -6.26 -20.69
C ARG A 84 -0.46 -5.20 -21.34
N ASP A 85 -0.46 -3.99 -20.79
CA ASP A 85 -1.26 -2.86 -21.22
C ASP A 85 -2.77 -3.16 -21.18
N VAL A 86 -3.21 -3.81 -20.10
CA VAL A 86 -4.62 -4.19 -19.87
C VAL A 86 -5.20 -3.54 -18.62
N GLU A 87 -6.48 -3.20 -18.69
CA GLU A 87 -7.27 -2.72 -17.55
C GLU A 87 -7.90 -3.89 -16.82
N LEU A 88 -7.73 -3.91 -15.51
CA LEU A 88 -8.25 -4.92 -14.61
C LEU A 88 -9.13 -4.26 -13.56
N PHE A 89 -10.18 -4.95 -13.12
CA PHE A 89 -10.87 -4.55 -11.92
C PHE A 89 -10.04 -4.92 -10.67
N PRO A 90 -10.26 -4.26 -9.52
CA PRO A 90 -9.59 -4.61 -8.27
C PRO A 90 -9.75 -6.08 -7.85
N GLN A 91 -10.85 -6.74 -8.24
CA GLN A 91 -11.06 -8.17 -7.99
C GLN A 91 -10.29 -9.09 -8.96
N ASP A 92 -9.77 -8.58 -10.07
CA ASP A 92 -9.11 -9.36 -11.12
C ASP A 92 -7.58 -9.33 -11.01
N VAL A 93 -7.02 -8.57 -10.05
CA VAL A 93 -5.57 -8.52 -9.83
C VAL A 93 -5.10 -9.64 -8.90
N GLY A 94 -3.82 -10.00 -9.02
CA GLY A 94 -3.20 -11.00 -8.14
C GLY A 94 -3.29 -10.60 -6.66
N VAL A 95 -3.39 -11.61 -5.80
CA VAL A 95 -3.64 -11.47 -4.35
C VAL A 95 -2.66 -10.50 -3.68
N GLY A 96 -1.38 -10.52 -4.04
CA GLY A 96 -0.40 -9.60 -3.47
C GLY A 96 -0.71 -8.12 -3.76
N ILE A 97 -1.22 -7.79 -4.95
CA ILE A 97 -1.58 -6.40 -5.30
C ILE A 97 -2.87 -5.99 -4.59
N SER A 98 -3.86 -6.88 -4.57
CA SER A 98 -5.13 -6.58 -3.89
C SER A 98 -4.97 -6.41 -2.38
N GLN A 99 -3.92 -6.98 -1.78
CA GLN A 99 -3.56 -6.79 -0.37
C GLN A 99 -2.67 -5.57 -0.13
N VAL A 100 -1.68 -5.30 -0.97
CA VAL A 100 -0.75 -4.16 -0.74
C VAL A 100 -1.44 -2.80 -0.91
N VAL A 101 -2.35 -2.66 -1.88
CA VAL A 101 -2.98 -1.36 -2.16
C VAL A 101 -3.79 -0.83 -0.96
N PRO A 102 -4.63 -1.63 -0.28
CA PRO A 102 -5.25 -1.21 0.97
C PRO A 102 -4.28 -0.71 2.03
N VAL A 103 -3.12 -1.36 2.19
CA VAL A 103 -2.06 -0.92 3.13
C VAL A 103 -1.50 0.44 2.73
N LEU A 104 -1.19 0.64 1.44
CA LEU A 104 -0.74 1.92 0.92
C LEU A 104 -1.77 3.03 1.18
N VAL A 105 -3.04 2.76 0.88
CA VAL A 105 -4.13 3.71 1.10
C VAL A 105 -4.24 4.07 2.57
N ALA A 106 -4.24 3.09 3.48
CA ALA A 106 -4.34 3.33 4.91
C ALA A 106 -3.20 4.21 5.44
N ALA A 107 -1.95 3.92 5.03
CA ALA A 107 -0.78 4.68 5.44
C ALA A 107 -0.74 6.11 4.86
N LEU A 108 -1.08 6.27 3.58
CA LEU A 108 -0.99 7.56 2.87
C LEU A 108 -2.16 8.48 3.20
N HIS A 109 -3.36 7.92 3.41
CA HIS A 109 -4.57 8.68 3.71
C HIS A 109 -4.58 9.22 5.14
N SER A 110 -4.17 8.41 6.12
CA SER A 110 -4.23 8.76 7.53
C SER A 110 -3.29 9.92 7.86
N GLN A 111 -3.78 10.90 8.63
CA GLN A 111 -3.01 12.10 9.01
C GLN A 111 -2.59 12.10 10.49
N MET A 112 -3.35 11.41 11.35
CA MET A 112 -3.12 11.33 12.79
C MET A 112 -3.82 10.09 13.36
N GLY A 113 -3.49 9.73 14.60
CA GLY A 113 -4.09 8.60 15.31
C GLY A 113 -3.37 7.28 15.05
N ILE A 114 -4.10 6.18 15.21
CA ILE A 114 -3.54 4.82 15.09
C ILE A 114 -4.06 4.16 13.82
N VAL A 115 -3.15 3.67 13.00
CA VAL A 115 -3.46 2.76 11.88
C VAL A 115 -2.98 1.36 12.29
N ALA A 116 -3.94 0.49 12.59
CA ALA A 116 -3.68 -0.91 12.90
C ALA A 116 -3.67 -1.75 11.62
N ILE A 117 -2.63 -2.55 11.42
CA ILE A 117 -2.43 -3.38 10.23
C ILE A 117 -2.01 -4.77 10.68
N GLU A 118 -2.77 -5.78 10.28
CA GLU A 118 -2.49 -7.19 10.53
C GLU A 118 -1.86 -7.82 9.28
N GLU A 119 -0.77 -8.57 9.48
CA GLU A 119 -0.04 -9.33 8.46
C GLU A 119 0.15 -8.60 7.12
N PRO A 120 0.71 -7.36 7.09
CA PRO A 120 0.92 -6.62 5.84
C PRO A 120 1.82 -7.36 4.84
N GLU A 121 2.55 -8.38 5.27
CA GLU A 121 3.42 -9.24 4.48
C GLU A 121 2.72 -10.40 3.75
N SER A 122 1.47 -10.70 4.10
CA SER A 122 0.77 -11.87 3.58
C SER A 122 0.70 -11.85 2.05
N ASN A 123 1.01 -12.97 1.40
CA ASN A 123 0.99 -13.18 -0.06
C ASN A 123 1.71 -12.12 -0.93
N ILE A 124 2.61 -11.30 -0.37
CA ILE A 124 3.41 -10.33 -1.11
C ILE A 124 4.89 -10.71 -1.13
N HIS A 125 5.56 -10.32 -2.22
CA HIS A 125 6.98 -10.59 -2.41
C HIS A 125 7.83 -9.94 -1.29
N PRO A 126 8.89 -10.58 -0.78
CA PRO A 126 9.77 -10.03 0.26
C PRO A 126 10.25 -8.61 0.02
N ALA A 127 10.58 -8.27 -1.23
CA ALA A 127 10.98 -6.91 -1.62
C ALA A 127 9.90 -5.87 -1.29
N PHE A 128 8.62 -6.21 -1.41
CA PHE A 128 7.51 -5.30 -1.10
C PHE A 128 7.38 -5.10 0.40
N GLN A 129 7.64 -6.12 1.20
CA GLN A 129 7.63 -6.04 2.67
C GLN A 129 8.66 -5.02 3.16
N VAL A 130 9.87 -5.05 2.59
CA VAL A 130 10.93 -4.05 2.87
C VAL A 130 10.45 -2.63 2.50
N THR A 131 9.81 -2.47 1.35
CA THR A 131 9.26 -1.16 0.93
C THR A 131 8.14 -0.68 1.85
N LEU A 132 7.28 -1.57 2.36
CA LEU A 132 6.25 -1.22 3.35
C LEU A 132 6.88 -0.73 4.66
N GLY A 133 8.00 -1.31 5.09
CA GLY A 133 8.76 -0.80 6.24
C GLY A 133 9.16 0.66 6.04
N ASP A 134 9.71 1.01 4.88
CA ASP A 134 10.05 2.40 4.55
C ASP A 134 8.82 3.31 4.47
N LEU A 135 7.69 2.81 3.96
CA LEU A 135 6.44 3.55 3.95
C LEU A 135 6.04 3.94 5.37
N PHE A 136 5.98 2.99 6.30
CA PHE A 136 5.59 3.27 7.67
C PHE A 136 6.50 4.30 8.33
N ILE A 137 7.82 4.15 8.21
CA ILE A 137 8.78 5.14 8.74
C ILE A 137 8.56 6.51 8.08
N SER A 138 8.42 6.57 6.75
CA SER A 138 8.24 7.86 6.06
C SER A 138 6.98 8.58 6.54
N GLN A 139 5.88 7.85 6.74
CA GLN A 139 4.60 8.44 7.11
C GLN A 139 4.56 8.91 8.56
N THR A 140 5.19 8.20 9.50
CA THR A 140 5.29 8.68 10.90
C THR A 140 6.22 9.89 11.04
N ARG A 141 7.25 10.00 10.19
CA ARG A 141 8.11 11.20 10.13
C ARG A 141 7.41 12.42 9.56
N GLU A 142 6.64 12.23 8.50
CA GLU A 142 5.87 13.31 7.87
C GLU A 142 4.70 13.77 8.76
N LYS A 143 4.15 12.86 9.58
CA LYS A 143 2.96 13.07 10.40
C LYS A 143 3.23 12.64 11.85
N PRO A 144 3.76 13.53 12.71
CA PRO A 144 4.17 13.19 14.07
C PRO A 144 3.08 12.58 14.96
N ASP A 145 1.81 12.90 14.68
CA ASP A 145 0.66 12.39 15.44
C ASP A 145 0.12 11.05 14.89
N LEU A 146 0.77 10.47 13.88
CA LEU A 146 0.41 9.18 13.29
C LEU A 146 1.27 8.05 13.88
N MET A 147 0.61 6.98 14.32
CA MET A 147 1.24 5.74 14.77
C MET A 147 0.73 4.55 13.97
N PHE A 148 1.65 3.64 13.60
CA PHE A 148 1.29 2.33 13.07
C PHE A 148 1.37 1.29 14.18
N LEU A 149 0.30 0.51 14.34
CA LEU A 149 0.32 -0.72 15.13
C LEU A 149 0.31 -1.89 14.14
N VAL A 150 1.45 -2.56 14.01
CA VAL A 150 1.63 -3.61 13.01
C VAL A 150 1.80 -4.95 13.70
N GLU A 151 0.89 -5.88 13.43
CA GLU A 151 1.08 -7.29 13.72
C GLU A 151 1.75 -7.94 12.51
N THR A 152 2.87 -8.62 12.72
CA THR A 152 3.65 -9.20 11.63
C THR A 152 4.50 -10.37 12.09
N HIS A 153 4.64 -11.34 11.19
CA HIS A 153 5.59 -12.45 11.24
C HIS A 153 6.75 -12.25 10.27
N SER A 154 6.83 -11.08 9.61
CA SER A 154 7.85 -10.78 8.61
C SER A 154 9.20 -10.46 9.22
N GLU A 155 10.17 -11.35 9.01
CA GLU A 155 11.57 -11.04 9.26
C GLU A 155 12.08 -9.90 8.37
N HIS A 156 11.56 -9.77 7.14
CA HIS A 156 11.99 -8.71 6.22
C HIS A 156 11.60 -7.31 6.69
N LEU A 157 10.41 -7.14 7.29
CA LEU A 157 10.02 -5.89 7.93
C LEU A 157 10.93 -5.56 9.10
N MET A 158 11.16 -6.53 9.99
CA MET A 158 12.02 -6.35 11.15
C MET A 158 13.45 -5.96 10.74
N LEU A 159 14.07 -6.74 9.85
CA LEU A 159 15.40 -6.45 9.31
C LEU A 159 15.47 -5.09 8.62
N ARG A 160 14.39 -4.64 7.96
CA ARG A 160 14.35 -3.31 7.36
C ARG A 160 14.38 -2.22 8.42
N PHE A 161 13.62 -2.34 9.51
CA PHE A 161 13.65 -1.36 10.59
C PHE A 161 15.03 -1.28 11.24
N LEU A 162 15.63 -2.43 11.57
CA LEU A 162 16.99 -2.50 12.14
C LEU A 162 18.02 -1.85 11.21
N ARG A 163 17.96 -2.16 9.91
CA ARG A 163 18.85 -1.56 8.92
C ARG A 163 18.68 -0.03 8.86
N ARG A 164 17.46 0.50 8.92
CA ARG A 164 17.23 1.95 8.93
C ARG A 164 17.75 2.62 10.19
N ILE A 165 17.69 1.95 11.35
CA ILE A 165 18.31 2.42 12.60
C ILE A 165 19.82 2.52 12.43
N ARG A 166 20.46 1.45 11.96
CA ARG A 166 21.92 1.41 11.73
C ARG A 166 22.38 2.49 10.76
N GLU A 167 21.78 2.55 9.57
CA GLU A 167 22.13 3.55 8.54
C GLU A 167 21.91 4.99 9.04
N THR A 168 20.91 5.22 9.92
CA THR A 168 20.69 6.52 10.56
C THR A 168 21.80 6.85 11.57
N GLY A 169 22.18 5.89 12.42
CA GLY A 169 23.22 6.06 13.43
C GLY A 169 24.62 6.28 12.83
N GLU A 170 24.93 5.58 11.74
CA GLU A 170 26.20 5.67 11.02
C GLU A 170 26.25 6.87 10.05
N ASN A 171 25.13 7.59 9.88
CA ASN A 171 24.98 8.66 8.89
C ASN A 171 25.27 8.20 7.45
N GLU A 172 24.85 6.96 7.12
CA GLU A 172 25.02 6.29 5.84
C GLU A 172 23.68 6.06 5.11
N LEU A 173 22.63 6.81 5.49
CA LEU A 173 21.32 6.69 4.86
C LEU A 173 21.39 6.92 3.34
N PRO A 174 20.85 5.99 2.53
CA PRO A 174 20.72 6.20 1.10
C PRO A 174 19.86 7.45 0.79
N PRO A 175 20.12 8.16 -0.33
CA PRO A 175 19.28 9.28 -0.74
C PRO A 175 17.80 8.89 -0.82
N GLY A 176 16.94 9.68 -0.18
CA GLY A 176 15.49 9.44 -0.14
C GLY A 176 15.03 8.36 0.84
N ALA A 177 15.93 7.68 1.53
CA ALA A 177 15.58 6.74 2.59
C ALA A 177 15.09 7.46 3.86
N PRO A 178 14.03 6.95 4.52
CA PRO A 178 13.55 7.54 5.76
C PRO A 178 14.46 7.14 6.93
N SER A 179 14.83 8.10 7.78
CA SER A 179 15.66 7.84 8.96
C SER A 179 14.82 7.33 10.14
N LEU A 180 15.30 6.30 10.84
CA LEU A 180 14.63 5.73 12.02
C LEU A 180 15.60 5.74 13.20
N THR A 181 15.13 6.10 14.39
CA THR A 181 15.92 5.95 15.63
C THR A 181 15.28 4.87 16.50
N PRO A 182 16.01 4.30 17.48
CA PRO A 182 15.46 3.28 18.38
C PRO A 182 14.20 3.75 19.14
N GLU A 183 14.07 5.05 19.40
CA GLU A 183 12.91 5.64 20.07
C GLU A 183 11.69 5.75 19.15
N GLY A 184 11.89 5.69 17.84
CA GLY A 184 10.83 5.75 16.82
C GLY A 184 10.11 4.43 16.58
N ILE A 185 10.51 3.34 17.24
CA ILE A 185 9.89 2.02 17.12
C ILE A 185 9.82 1.31 18.48
N ALA A 186 8.74 0.57 18.69
CA ALA A 186 8.61 -0.34 19.83
C ALA A 186 8.29 -1.74 19.32
N VAL A 187 9.10 -2.73 19.71
CA VAL A 187 8.93 -4.13 19.32
C VAL A 187 8.47 -4.95 20.51
N TYR A 188 7.40 -5.69 20.32
CA TYR A 188 6.83 -6.59 21.31
C TYR A 188 6.70 -7.98 20.70
N PHE A 189 7.27 -8.99 21.37
CA PHE A 189 7.10 -10.38 21.05
C PHE A 189 5.99 -10.97 21.92
N VAL A 190 5.00 -11.61 21.28
CA VAL A 190 3.88 -12.24 21.97
C VAL A 190 4.14 -13.75 22.04
N GLU A 191 4.42 -14.25 23.23
CA GLU A 191 4.64 -15.68 23.49
C GLU A 191 3.33 -16.32 23.97
N PRO A 192 2.80 -17.35 23.29
CA PRO A 192 1.64 -18.09 23.78
C PRO A 192 2.03 -18.96 24.99
N GLU A 193 1.36 -18.77 26.12
CA GLU A 193 1.45 -19.63 27.33
C GLU A 193 0.08 -20.20 27.70
N GLU A 194 0.05 -21.24 28.55
CA GLU A 194 -1.19 -21.94 28.95
C GLU A 194 -2.21 -21.00 29.63
N ASP A 195 -1.73 -20.03 30.40
CA ASP A 195 -2.57 -19.05 31.13
C ASP A 195 -2.87 -17.77 30.32
N GLY A 196 -2.49 -17.72 29.05
CA GLY A 196 -2.65 -16.58 28.16
C GLY A 196 -1.33 -16.05 27.58
N PRO A 197 -1.37 -15.09 26.64
CA PRO A 197 -0.17 -14.59 25.99
C PRO A 197 0.69 -13.75 26.93
N ARG A 198 1.99 -14.05 26.97
CA ARG A 198 3.01 -13.22 27.63
C ARG A 198 3.65 -12.28 26.62
N ILE A 199 3.66 -10.99 26.91
CA ILE A 199 4.22 -9.96 26.02
C ILE A 199 5.60 -9.56 26.52
N HIS A 200 6.61 -9.74 25.67
CA HIS A 200 8.00 -9.38 25.94
C HIS A 200 8.40 -8.17 25.09
N ARG A 201 8.85 -7.08 25.72
CA ARG A 201 9.43 -5.95 24.97
C ARG A 201 10.84 -6.32 24.52
N ILE A 202 11.11 -6.18 23.23
CA ILE A 202 12.44 -6.38 22.65
C ILE A 202 13.06 -5.00 22.39
N ARG A 203 14.16 -4.68 23.08
CA ARG A 203 14.86 -3.41 22.90
C ARG A 203 15.89 -3.50 21.79
N ILE A 204 16.06 -2.39 21.08
CA ILE A 204 17.01 -2.20 19.99
C ILE A 204 17.96 -1.08 20.40
N ASP A 205 19.26 -1.24 20.15
CA ASP A 205 20.27 -0.21 20.39
C ASP A 205 20.45 0.74 19.18
N ARG A 206 21.41 1.66 19.30
CA ARG A 206 21.67 2.67 18.27
C ARG A 206 22.36 2.10 17.02
N ASP A 207 22.94 0.91 17.12
CA ASP A 207 23.62 0.22 16.02
C ASP A 207 22.65 -0.68 15.24
N GLY A 208 21.37 -0.69 15.63
CA GLY A 208 20.32 -1.49 15.01
C GLY A 208 20.37 -2.95 15.41
N ASP A 209 20.96 -3.27 16.56
CA ASP A 209 21.03 -4.63 17.10
C ASP A 209 20.07 -4.82 18.27
N PHE A 210 19.63 -6.07 18.48
CA PHE A 210 18.80 -6.41 19.62
C PHE A 210 19.63 -6.46 20.90
N ILE A 211 19.19 -5.73 21.92
CA ILE A 211 19.77 -5.77 23.27
C ILE A 211 19.31 -7.04 24.00
N ASP A 212 18.03 -7.37 23.82
CA ASP A 212 17.41 -8.52 24.47
C ASP A 212 17.50 -9.76 23.58
N ARG A 213 17.71 -10.92 24.19
CA ARG A 213 17.68 -12.18 23.45
C ARG A 213 16.26 -12.45 22.97
N TRP A 214 16.11 -12.74 21.67
CA TRP A 214 14.82 -13.10 21.11
C TRP A 214 14.24 -14.36 21.79
N PRO A 215 13.02 -14.33 22.35
CA PRO A 215 12.39 -15.50 22.94
C PRO A 215 12.01 -16.48 21.83
N ARG A 216 12.69 -17.63 21.77
CA ARG A 216 12.56 -18.69 20.75
C ARG A 216 12.69 -18.21 19.29
N GLY A 217 13.75 -18.65 18.62
CA GLY A 217 13.67 -19.10 17.22
C GLY A 217 13.60 -18.09 16.08
N PHE A 218 13.00 -16.90 16.20
CA PHE A 218 12.64 -16.08 15.02
C PHE A 218 13.77 -15.85 13.98
N PHE A 219 15.02 -15.64 14.43
CA PHE A 219 16.21 -15.64 13.56
C PHE A 219 17.04 -16.95 13.61
N GLN A 220 16.87 -17.75 14.68
CA GLN A 220 17.67 -18.96 14.92
C GLN A 220 17.16 -20.20 14.19
N GLU A 221 15.85 -20.29 13.91
CA GLU A 221 15.26 -21.39 13.14
C GLU A 221 15.74 -21.35 11.69
N ARG A 222 15.81 -20.16 11.07
CA ARG A 222 16.40 -19.99 9.74
C ARG A 222 17.89 -20.33 9.69
N MET A 223 18.66 -19.97 10.73
CA MET A 223 20.07 -20.36 10.85
C MET A 223 20.24 -21.88 11.00
N LYS A 224 19.37 -22.56 11.76
CA LYS A 224 19.36 -24.03 11.85
C LYS A 224 18.96 -24.70 10.54
N GLU A 225 18.01 -24.13 9.79
CA GLU A 225 17.64 -24.62 8.46
C GLU A 225 18.74 -24.38 7.41
N LEU A 226 19.46 -23.25 7.48
CA LEU A 226 20.51 -22.90 6.53
C LEU A 226 21.83 -23.62 6.77
N TYR A 227 22.20 -23.87 8.03
CA TYR A 227 23.52 -24.41 8.37
C TYR A 227 23.49 -25.85 8.88
N GLY A 228 22.31 -26.43 9.09
CA GLY A 228 22.18 -27.76 9.69
C GLY A 228 22.67 -27.76 11.14
N SER A 229 22.15 -28.70 11.92
CA SER A 229 22.59 -28.94 13.30
C SER A 229 24.06 -29.36 13.39
#